data_AF-A0A660XNG1-F1
#
_entry.id   AF-A0A660XNG1-F1
#
_cell.length_a   1.000
_cell.length_b   1.000
_cell.length_c   1.000
_cell.angle_alpha   90.00
_cell.angle_beta   90.00
_cell.angle_gamma   90.00
#
_symmetry.space_group_name_H-M   'P 1'
#
loop_
_entity.id
_entity.type
_entity.pdbx_description
1 polymer ?
#
loop_
_entity_poly.entity_id
_entity_poly.type
_entity_poly.pdbx_seq_one_letter_code
_entity_poly.pdbx_strand_id
1 'polypeptide(L)'
;MAGNNQQSVIINRQSKIPFIVGPTAVGKTNTALELAKLLNGEIISVDSRQVYIGMDVGTAKPTLRQQKGIPHHLIDILKPGEAISAGHYRKLALEAVESILARGKRPIFVGGSGLYVKAVLKGIFTGSKTDEKIRKKIKRELEEKGAVALYNRLVDIDPESAVKIHVNDVKRITRALEIYEITGKPPSEHYKNQKTNPPF
;
A
#
# COMPACT_ATOMS: atom_id res chain seq x y z
N MET A 1 8.44 19.97 -29.83
CA MET A 1 9.07 19.83 -28.50
C MET A 1 8.10 20.41 -27.47
N ALA A 2 7.37 19.56 -26.76
CA ALA A 2 6.48 19.99 -25.69
C ALA A 2 7.00 19.35 -24.39
N GLY A 3 7.70 20.16 -23.59
CA GLY A 3 8.21 19.75 -22.28
C GLY A 3 7.05 19.55 -21.32
N ASN A 4 6.86 18.31 -20.88
CA ASN A 4 5.83 17.92 -19.93
C ASN A 4 6.24 18.41 -18.54
N ASN A 5 5.61 19.49 -18.07
CA ASN A 5 5.92 20.15 -16.82
C ASN A 5 5.25 19.39 -15.66
N GLN A 6 5.94 18.39 -15.11
CA GLN A 6 5.56 17.79 -13.82
C GLN A 6 5.88 18.80 -12.71
N GLN A 7 4.96 19.75 -12.48
CA GLN A 7 4.97 20.55 -11.25
C GLN A 7 4.65 19.62 -10.08
N SER A 8 5.70 19.22 -9.36
CA SER A 8 5.57 18.61 -8.05
C SER A 8 5.15 19.72 -7.07
N VAL A 9 3.87 19.72 -6.70
CA VAL A 9 3.37 20.63 -5.66
C VAL A 9 3.88 20.14 -4.31
N ILE A 10 4.54 21.02 -3.58
CA ILE A 10 5.18 20.69 -2.30
C ILE A 10 4.08 20.53 -1.23
N ILE A 11 3.82 19.29 -0.80
CA ILE A 11 3.05 19.04 0.41
C ILE A 11 3.76 19.77 1.57
N ASN A 12 3.06 20.69 2.24
CA ASN A 12 3.62 21.35 3.42
C ASN A 12 3.85 20.29 4.50
N ARG A 13 5.12 20.00 4.83
CA ARG A 13 5.55 19.01 5.83
C ARG A 13 5.03 19.26 7.26
N GLN A 14 4.27 20.33 7.49
CA GLN A 14 3.64 20.63 8.78
C GLN A 14 2.18 20.16 8.88
N SER A 15 1.57 19.67 7.80
CA SER A 15 0.17 19.23 7.81
C SER A 15 0.00 17.91 8.56
N LYS A 16 -0.42 17.95 9.83
CA LYS A 16 -0.74 16.74 10.59
C LYS A 16 -1.98 16.03 9.99
N ILE A 17 -1.79 14.80 9.50
CA ILE A 17 -2.85 13.96 8.90
C ILE A 17 -3.20 12.79 9.84
N PRO A 18 -4.46 12.66 10.31
CA PRO A 18 -4.88 11.56 11.16
C PRO A 18 -4.95 10.21 10.42
N PHE A 19 -4.59 9.14 11.13
CA PHE A 19 -4.77 7.75 10.71
C PHE A 19 -5.64 7.01 11.74
N ILE A 20 -6.82 6.57 11.33
CA ILE A 20 -7.71 5.72 12.13
C ILE A 20 -7.55 4.28 11.64
N VAL A 21 -6.69 3.54 12.35
CA VAL A 21 -6.33 2.16 12.01
C VAL A 21 -6.86 1.17 13.04
N GLY A 22 -7.22 -0.03 12.59
CA GLY A 22 -7.69 -1.10 13.49
C GLY A 22 -8.38 -2.24 12.75
N PRO A 23 -8.65 -3.37 13.42
CA PRO A 23 -9.26 -4.54 12.81
C PRO A 23 -10.69 -4.27 12.33
N THR A 24 -11.24 -5.15 11.51
CA THR A 24 -12.63 -5.05 11.02
C THR A 24 -13.61 -5.02 12.20
N ALA A 25 -14.76 -4.35 12.02
CA ALA A 25 -15.86 -4.29 13.00
C ALA A 25 -15.62 -3.54 14.33
N VAL A 26 -14.48 -2.86 14.54
CA VAL A 26 -14.24 -2.04 15.76
C VAL A 26 -14.78 -0.61 15.71
N GLY A 27 -15.72 -0.31 14.80
CA GLY A 27 -16.38 1.01 14.77
C GLY A 27 -15.62 2.16 14.10
N LYS A 28 -14.47 1.90 13.44
CA LYS A 28 -13.63 2.94 12.80
C LYS A 28 -14.39 3.92 11.91
N THR A 29 -15.35 3.43 11.12
CA THR A 29 -16.11 4.26 10.18
C THR A 29 -16.89 5.35 10.92
N ASN A 30 -17.55 5.03 12.03
CA ASN A 30 -18.32 6.02 12.79
C ASN A 30 -17.41 7.10 13.37
N THR A 31 -16.31 6.69 14.02
CA THR A 31 -15.30 7.62 14.56
C THR A 31 -14.71 8.52 13.46
N ALA A 32 -14.44 7.95 12.29
CA ALA A 32 -13.91 8.71 11.16
C ALA A 32 -14.90 9.76 10.62
N LEU A 33 -16.18 9.42 10.53
CA LEU A 33 -17.21 10.35 10.07
C LEU A 33 -17.39 11.51 11.05
N GLU A 34 -17.37 11.24 12.35
CA GLU A 34 -17.43 12.28 13.38
C GLU A 34 -16.21 13.22 13.30
N LEU A 35 -15.01 12.64 13.20
CA LEU A 35 -13.78 13.42 13.05
C LEU A 35 -13.78 14.26 11.76
N ALA A 36 -14.23 13.69 10.64
CA ALA A 36 -14.31 14.39 9.36
C ALA A 36 -15.27 15.58 9.43
N LYS A 37 -16.39 15.48 10.14
CA LYS A 37 -17.28 16.63 10.36
C LYS A 37 -16.61 17.74 11.16
N LEU A 38 -15.94 17.38 12.27
CA LEU A 38 -15.26 18.35 13.14
C LEU A 38 -14.11 19.06 12.43
N LEU A 39 -13.40 18.36 11.56
CA LEU A 39 -12.22 18.87 10.88
C LEU A 39 -12.52 19.44 9.49
N ASN A 40 -13.78 19.48 9.05
CA ASN A 40 -14.15 19.80 7.67
C ASN A 40 -13.32 18.96 6.67
N GLY A 41 -13.29 17.65 6.92
CA GLY A 41 -12.38 16.70 6.31
C GLY A 41 -13.03 15.74 5.30
N GLU A 42 -12.16 15.02 4.60
CA GLU A 42 -12.50 13.99 3.62
C GLU A 42 -11.74 12.70 3.98
N ILE A 43 -12.35 11.54 3.69
CA ILE A 43 -11.81 10.24 4.10
C ILE A 43 -11.03 9.60 2.95
N ILE A 44 -9.84 9.07 3.23
CA ILE A 44 -9.07 8.23 2.31
C ILE A 44 -9.12 6.79 2.83
N SER A 45 -9.74 5.89 2.06
CA SER A 45 -9.85 4.48 2.47
C SER A 45 -8.50 3.76 2.40
N VAL A 46 -8.16 3.06 3.49
CA VAL A 46 -6.97 2.21 3.63
C VAL A 46 -7.38 0.74 3.73
N ASP A 47 -8.08 0.27 2.70
CA ASP A 47 -8.56 -1.10 2.57
C ASP A 47 -8.24 -1.67 1.18
N SER A 48 -7.56 -2.81 1.14
CA SER A 48 -7.16 -3.44 -0.13
C SER A 48 -8.31 -4.08 -0.91
N ARG A 49 -9.51 -4.16 -0.34
CA ARG A 49 -10.70 -4.75 -0.97
C ARG A 49 -11.71 -3.69 -1.41
N GLN A 50 -11.83 -2.57 -0.69
CA GLN A 50 -12.77 -1.51 -1.04
C GLN A 50 -12.40 -0.72 -2.31
N VAL A 51 -11.16 -0.87 -2.79
CA VAL A 51 -10.70 -0.29 -4.07
C VAL A 51 -11.46 -0.84 -5.29
N TYR A 52 -12.15 -1.98 -5.17
CA TYR A 52 -12.78 -2.67 -6.29
C TYR A 52 -14.25 -2.32 -6.50
N ILE A 53 -14.58 -2.00 -7.76
CA ILE A 53 -15.92 -1.68 -8.26
C ILE A 53 -16.84 -2.88 -8.13
N GLY A 54 -18.04 -2.66 -7.57
CA GLY A 54 -19.10 -3.67 -7.44
C GLY A 54 -18.87 -4.72 -6.34
N MET A 55 -17.77 -4.64 -5.60
CA MET A 55 -17.47 -5.53 -4.47
C MET A 55 -17.93 -4.90 -3.15
N ASP A 56 -19.23 -4.61 -2.99
CA ASP A 56 -19.68 -3.73 -1.89
C ASP A 56 -19.93 -4.50 -0.58
N VAL A 57 -20.79 -5.52 -0.62
CA VAL A 57 -21.28 -6.24 0.57
C VAL A 57 -20.13 -6.99 1.26
N GLY A 58 -19.38 -7.79 0.51
CA GLY A 58 -18.29 -8.61 1.04
C GLY A 58 -17.08 -7.82 1.53
N THR A 59 -17.01 -6.51 1.24
CA THR A 59 -15.90 -5.63 1.67
C THR A 59 -16.34 -4.57 2.67
N ALA A 60 -17.60 -4.64 3.12
CA ALA A 60 -18.20 -3.69 4.04
C ALA A 60 -17.99 -2.23 3.60
N LYS A 61 -18.15 -1.96 2.30
CA LYS A 61 -18.02 -0.62 1.73
C LYS A 61 -19.13 0.30 2.27
N PRO A 62 -18.80 1.52 2.70
CA PRO A 62 -19.82 2.44 3.21
C PRO A 62 -20.76 2.88 2.09
N THR A 63 -22.05 2.62 2.24
CA THR A 63 -23.10 3.15 1.36
C THR A 63 -23.13 4.67 1.40
N LEU A 64 -23.67 5.32 0.36
CA LEU A 64 -23.80 6.79 0.32
C LEU A 64 -24.50 7.36 1.57
N ARG A 65 -25.51 6.66 2.08
CA ARG A 65 -26.21 7.03 3.33
C ARG A 65 -25.26 6.97 4.54
N GLN A 66 -24.44 5.93 4.65
CA GLN A 66 -23.46 5.79 5.72
C GLN A 66 -22.34 6.82 5.62
N GLN A 67 -21.97 7.25 4.42
CA GLN A 67 -20.94 8.29 4.22
C GLN A 67 -21.40 9.67 4.71
N LYS A 68 -22.70 9.89 4.95
CA LYS A 68 -23.27 11.14 5.48
C LYS A 68 -22.81 12.40 4.71
N GLY A 69 -22.65 12.27 3.39
CA GLY A 69 -22.20 13.35 2.50
C GLY A 69 -20.71 13.67 2.57
N ILE A 70 -19.91 12.90 3.32
CA ILE A 70 -18.45 13.08 3.41
C ILE A 70 -17.79 12.32 2.26
N PRO A 71 -17.00 12.98 1.40
CA PRO A 71 -16.28 12.31 0.32
C PRO A 71 -15.35 11.21 0.84
N HIS A 72 -15.39 10.05 0.19
CA HIS A 72 -14.48 8.93 0.42
C HIS A 72 -13.65 8.69 -0.85
N HIS A 73 -12.33 8.71 -0.68
CA HIS A 73 -11.34 8.49 -1.74
C HIS A 73 -10.81 7.07 -1.73
N LEU A 74 -10.31 6.61 -2.88
CA LEU A 74 -9.73 5.27 -3.08
C LEU A 74 -10.70 4.12 -2.81
N ILE A 75 -11.99 4.38 -3.03
CA ILE A 75 -13.06 3.38 -3.11
C ILE A 75 -13.49 3.34 -4.58
N ASP A 76 -13.79 2.16 -5.12
CA ASP A 76 -14.29 2.01 -6.50
C ASP A 76 -13.36 2.57 -7.58
N ILE A 77 -12.05 2.41 -7.38
CA ILE A 77 -11.01 2.92 -8.31
C ILE A 77 -10.49 1.86 -9.28
N LEU A 78 -10.85 0.59 -9.10
CA LEU A 78 -10.37 -0.53 -9.92
C LEU A 78 -11.49 -1.49 -10.28
N LYS A 79 -11.43 -2.10 -11.46
CA LYS A 79 -12.30 -3.22 -11.83
C LYS A 79 -11.84 -4.50 -11.13
N PRO A 80 -12.76 -5.44 -10.84
CA PRO A 80 -12.37 -6.77 -10.39
C PRO A 80 -11.39 -7.43 -11.37
N GLY A 81 -10.33 -8.05 -10.84
CA GLY A 81 -9.26 -8.66 -11.63
C GLY A 81 -8.04 -7.76 -11.85
N GLU A 82 -8.16 -6.45 -11.66
CA GLU A 82 -7.01 -5.54 -11.72
C GLU A 82 -6.14 -5.66 -10.45
N ALA A 83 -4.82 -5.70 -10.63
CA ALA A 83 -3.89 -5.76 -9.52
C ALA A 83 -3.45 -4.35 -9.10
N ILE A 84 -3.42 -4.10 -7.79
CA ILE A 84 -2.81 -2.90 -7.22
C ILE A 84 -1.69 -3.26 -6.26
N SER A 85 -0.54 -2.64 -6.47
CA SER A 85 0.59 -2.75 -5.55
C SER A 85 0.47 -1.70 -4.45
N ALA A 86 1.10 -1.95 -3.30
CA ALA A 86 1.20 -0.96 -2.23
C ALA A 86 1.88 0.35 -2.69
N GLY A 87 2.75 0.29 -3.70
CA GLY A 87 3.40 1.46 -4.28
C GLY A 87 2.48 2.29 -5.13
N HIS A 88 1.66 1.62 -5.93
CA HIS A 88 0.63 2.30 -6.71
C HIS A 88 -0.44 2.90 -5.78
N TYR A 89 -0.91 2.15 -4.79
CA TYR A 89 -1.81 2.68 -3.75
C TYR A 89 -1.21 3.91 -3.06
N ARG A 90 0.06 3.86 -2.65
CA ARG A 90 0.75 5.02 -2.06
C ARG A 90 0.68 6.23 -2.97
N LYS A 91 0.99 6.08 -4.26
CA LYS A 91 0.92 7.19 -5.22
C LYS A 91 -0.46 7.83 -5.24
N LEU A 92 -1.52 7.04 -5.41
CA LEU A 92 -2.91 7.52 -5.44
C LEU A 92 -3.31 8.16 -4.10
N ALA A 93 -2.85 7.62 -2.98
CA ALA A 93 -3.09 8.19 -1.65
C ALA A 93 -2.46 9.57 -1.48
N LEU A 94 -1.25 9.78 -1.99
CA LEU A 94 -0.60 11.11 -1.94
C LEU A 94 -1.28 12.12 -2.85
N GLU A 95 -1.69 11.70 -4.05
CA GLU A 95 -2.49 12.54 -4.96
C GLU A 95 -3.83 12.94 -4.33
N ALA A 96 -4.50 12.01 -3.62
CA ALA A 96 -5.72 12.31 -2.87
C ALA A 96 -5.46 13.31 -1.74
N VAL A 97 -4.38 13.13 -0.96
CA VAL A 97 -3.97 14.08 0.09
C VAL A 97 -3.77 15.48 -0.48
N GLU A 98 -3.00 15.61 -1.57
CA GLU A 98 -2.74 16.90 -2.23
C GLU A 98 -4.03 17.57 -2.69
N SER A 99 -4.90 16.80 -3.35
CA SER A 99 -6.19 17.26 -3.84
C SER A 99 -7.10 17.77 -2.71
N ILE A 100 -7.16 17.05 -1.58
CA ILE A 100 -7.96 17.44 -0.41
C ILE A 100 -7.40 18.70 0.24
N LEU A 101 -6.08 18.77 0.44
CA LEU A 101 -5.42 19.94 1.03
C LEU A 101 -5.59 21.20 0.16
N ALA A 102 -5.51 21.06 -1.17
CA ALA A 102 -5.72 22.15 -2.11
C ALA A 102 -7.15 22.75 -2.03
N ARG A 103 -8.14 21.96 -1.61
CA ARG A 103 -9.51 22.43 -1.32
C ARG A 103 -9.67 23.06 0.07
N GLY A 104 -8.60 23.18 0.85
CA GLY A 104 -8.65 23.65 2.25
C GLY A 104 -9.33 22.66 3.20
N LYS A 105 -9.43 21.38 2.81
CA LYS A 105 -10.07 20.31 3.59
C LYS A 105 -9.01 19.48 4.31
N ARG A 106 -9.43 18.71 5.33
CA ARG A 106 -8.54 17.84 6.10
C ARG A 106 -8.58 16.39 5.60
N PRO A 107 -7.49 15.82 5.06
CA PRO A 107 -7.44 14.40 4.72
C PRO A 107 -7.40 13.55 6.01
N ILE A 108 -8.12 12.42 6.01
CA ILE A 108 -8.16 11.48 7.13
C ILE A 108 -8.06 10.06 6.57
N PHE A 109 -7.01 9.33 6.93
CA PHE A 109 -6.85 7.93 6.52
C PHE A 109 -7.65 7.01 7.45
N VAL A 110 -8.43 6.09 6.87
CA VAL A 110 -9.29 5.18 7.64
C VAL A 110 -9.22 3.78 7.06
N GLY A 111 -8.89 2.77 7.86
CA GLY A 111 -8.90 1.39 7.37
C GLY A 111 -8.08 0.42 8.21
N GLY A 112 -7.71 -0.71 7.61
CA GLY A 112 -7.06 -1.83 8.31
C GLY A 112 -5.90 -2.46 7.55
N SER A 113 -5.60 -2.00 6.32
CA SER A 113 -4.55 -2.60 5.51
C SER A 113 -3.16 -2.13 5.97
N GLY A 114 -2.56 -2.88 6.90
CA GLY A 114 -1.25 -2.51 7.48
C GLY A 114 -0.13 -2.32 6.46
N LEU A 115 -0.15 -3.03 5.32
CA LEU A 115 0.81 -2.83 4.24
C LEU A 115 0.65 -1.45 3.58
N TYR A 116 -0.59 -1.00 3.36
CA TYR A 116 -0.88 0.31 2.77
C TYR A 116 -0.51 1.44 3.74
N VAL A 117 -0.86 1.29 5.03
CA VAL A 117 -0.43 2.23 6.08
C VAL A 117 1.10 2.37 6.09
N LYS A 118 1.83 1.24 6.10
CA LYS A 118 3.29 1.24 6.06
C LYS A 118 3.82 1.91 4.78
N ALA A 119 3.24 1.62 3.62
CA ALA A 119 3.65 2.21 2.36
C ALA A 119 3.47 3.74 2.35
N VAL A 120 2.35 4.26 2.87
CA VAL A 120 2.11 5.70 2.95
C VAL A 120 3.10 6.37 3.91
N LEU A 121 3.26 5.84 5.13
CA LEU A 121 4.07 6.46 6.18
C LEU A 121 5.58 6.30 5.98
N LYS A 122 6.04 5.11 5.59
CA LYS A 122 7.48 4.79 5.45
C LYS A 122 7.98 4.91 4.02
N GLY A 123 7.08 4.98 3.04
CA GLY A 123 7.42 4.86 1.64
C GLY A 123 7.66 3.42 1.21
N ILE A 124 8.19 3.29 -0.01
CA ILE A 124 8.67 2.03 -0.57
C ILE A 124 10.10 2.27 -1.04
N PHE A 125 10.99 1.32 -0.77
CA PHE A 125 12.38 1.43 -1.19
C PHE A 125 12.52 1.55 -2.72
N THR A 126 13.55 2.27 -3.14
CA THR A 126 13.87 2.51 -4.55
C THR A 126 14.24 1.22 -5.26
N GLY A 127 13.63 0.96 -6.42
CA GLY A 127 13.87 -0.28 -7.17
C GLY A 127 12.90 -1.42 -6.83
N SER A 128 11.96 -1.22 -5.89
CA SER A 128 10.85 -2.14 -5.64
C SER A 128 9.88 -2.19 -6.83
N LYS A 129 10.26 -2.91 -7.89
CA LYS A 129 9.43 -3.20 -9.05
C LYS A 129 8.94 -4.65 -9.00
N THR A 130 7.92 -4.94 -9.81
CA THR A 130 7.47 -6.29 -10.10
C THR A 130 7.97 -6.63 -11.50
N ASP A 131 8.53 -7.83 -11.67
CA ASP A 131 8.91 -8.35 -12.99
C ASP A 131 8.22 -9.69 -13.22
N GLU A 132 7.32 -9.74 -14.19
CA GLU A 132 6.52 -10.94 -14.47
C GLU A 132 7.37 -12.11 -14.98
N LYS A 133 8.47 -11.85 -15.71
CA LYS A 133 9.34 -12.90 -16.22
C LYS A 133 10.07 -13.57 -15.06
N ILE A 134 10.59 -12.76 -14.12
CA ILE A 134 11.24 -13.25 -12.90
C ILE A 134 10.24 -14.02 -12.04
N ARG A 135 9.02 -13.52 -11.85
CA ARG A 135 7.97 -14.25 -11.11
C ARG A 135 7.61 -15.59 -11.74
N LYS A 136 7.46 -15.64 -13.06
CA LYS A 136 7.20 -16.90 -13.79
C LYS A 136 8.34 -17.89 -13.61
N LYS A 137 9.60 -17.41 -13.67
CA LYS A 137 10.79 -18.23 -13.42
C LYS A 137 10.79 -18.81 -11.99
N ILE A 138 10.59 -17.98 -10.97
CA ILE A 138 10.56 -18.43 -9.57
C ILE A 138 9.38 -19.38 -9.33
N LYS A 139 8.21 -19.11 -9.94
CA LYS A 139 7.05 -20.01 -9.85
C LYS A 139 7.35 -21.38 -10.45
N ARG A 140 8.00 -21.44 -11.60
CA ARG A 140 8.42 -22.72 -12.20
C ARG A 140 9.39 -23.47 -11.30
N GLU A 141 10.37 -22.77 -10.72
CA GLU A 141 11.31 -23.37 -9.77
C GLU A 141 10.63 -23.91 -8.51
N LEU A 142 9.59 -23.21 -8.02
CA LEU A 142 8.76 -23.70 -6.92
C LEU A 142 8.03 -24.99 -7.30
N GLU A 143 7.49 -25.07 -8.52
CA GLU A 143 6.79 -26.26 -9.03
C GLU A 143 7.75 -27.45 -9.20
N GLU A 144 8.99 -27.20 -9.66
CA GLU A 144 10.00 -28.24 -9.91
C GLU A 144 10.72 -28.72 -8.65
N LYS A 145 11.05 -27.81 -7.72
CA LYS A 145 11.96 -28.09 -6.57
C LYS A 145 11.30 -27.94 -5.21
N GLY A 146 10.09 -27.37 -5.15
CA GLY A 146 9.35 -27.17 -3.91
C GLY A 146 9.81 -25.97 -3.06
N ALA A 147 9.01 -25.66 -2.03
CA ALA A 147 9.19 -24.47 -1.19
C ALA A 147 10.50 -24.48 -0.38
N VAL A 148 10.95 -25.66 0.07
CA VAL A 148 12.19 -25.81 0.86
C VAL A 148 13.40 -25.38 0.05
N ALA A 149 13.46 -25.74 -1.24
CA ALA A 149 14.57 -25.34 -2.11
C ALA A 149 14.63 -23.81 -2.29
N LEU A 150 13.48 -23.16 -2.52
CA LEU A 150 13.41 -21.71 -2.61
C LEU A 150 13.79 -21.02 -1.29
N TYR A 151 13.38 -21.60 -0.17
CA TYR A 151 13.74 -21.09 1.15
C TYR A 151 15.24 -21.19 1.42
N ASN A 152 15.88 -22.32 1.09
CA ASN A 152 17.34 -22.45 1.22
C ASN A 152 18.06 -21.41 0.36
N ARG A 153 17.58 -21.18 -0.86
CA ARG A 153 18.11 -20.13 -1.72
C ARG A 153 17.97 -18.74 -1.10
N LEU A 154 16.86 -18.47 -0.41
CA LEU A 154 16.67 -17.25 0.37
C LEU A 154 17.65 -17.17 1.54
N VAL A 155 17.90 -18.27 2.27
CA VAL A 155 18.90 -18.33 3.34
C VAL A 155 20.29 -17.95 2.81
N ASP A 156 20.66 -18.43 1.63
CA ASP A 156 21.97 -18.15 1.03
C ASP A 156 22.14 -16.66 0.67
N ILE A 157 21.09 -16.02 0.13
CA ILE A 157 21.17 -14.63 -0.34
C ILE A 157 20.83 -13.58 0.72
N ASP A 158 19.96 -13.91 1.68
CA ASP A 158 19.45 -12.99 2.69
C ASP A 158 19.04 -13.74 3.98
N PRO A 159 20.03 -14.19 4.79
CA PRO A 159 19.76 -14.88 6.05
C PRO A 159 18.86 -14.08 7.00
N GLU A 160 18.98 -12.75 6.98
CA GLU A 160 18.20 -11.88 7.87
C GLU A 160 16.70 -11.89 7.51
N SER A 161 16.38 -11.86 6.21
CA SER A 161 14.98 -12.03 5.78
C SER A 161 14.49 -13.45 6.01
N ALA A 162 15.35 -14.46 5.81
CA ALA A 162 14.99 -15.87 6.01
C ALA A 162 14.52 -16.13 7.45
N VAL A 163 15.20 -15.60 8.47
CA VAL A 163 14.80 -15.73 9.88
C VAL A 163 13.37 -15.22 10.16
N LYS A 164 12.89 -14.24 9.38
CA LYS A 164 11.58 -13.59 9.57
C LYS A 164 10.48 -14.22 8.70
N ILE A 165 10.83 -15.06 7.74
CA ILE A 165 9.92 -15.62 6.74
C ILE A 165 9.81 -17.12 6.96
N HIS A 166 8.60 -17.62 7.19
CA HIS A 166 8.41 -19.07 7.32
C HIS A 166 8.63 -19.78 5.98
N VAL A 167 9.18 -21.00 5.98
CA VAL A 167 9.43 -21.82 4.77
C VAL A 167 8.17 -22.01 3.89
N ASN A 168 7.00 -22.05 4.51
CA ASN A 168 5.72 -22.17 3.81
C ASN A 168 5.14 -20.83 3.31
N ASP A 169 5.74 -19.68 3.65
CA ASP A 169 5.33 -18.37 3.14
C ASP A 169 5.97 -18.11 1.76
N VAL A 170 5.57 -18.94 0.81
CA VAL A 170 6.03 -18.92 -0.58
C VAL A 170 5.90 -17.54 -1.20
N LYS A 171 4.87 -16.76 -0.82
CA LYS A 171 4.67 -15.40 -1.35
C LYS A 171 5.77 -14.45 -0.90
N ARG A 172 6.15 -14.47 0.38
CA ARG A 172 7.26 -13.64 0.88
C ARG A 172 8.61 -14.13 0.39
N ILE A 173 8.82 -15.44 0.29
CA ILE A 173 10.05 -16.01 -0.29
C ILE A 173 10.19 -15.59 -1.75
N THR A 174 9.14 -15.77 -2.55
CA THR A 174 9.13 -15.36 -3.97
C THR A 174 9.42 -13.86 -4.10
N ARG A 175 8.82 -13.02 -3.25
CA ARG A 175 9.08 -11.58 -3.27
C ARG A 175 10.53 -11.24 -2.91
N ALA A 176 11.10 -11.92 -1.91
CA ALA A 176 12.48 -11.70 -1.50
C ALA A 176 13.49 -12.07 -2.60
N LEU A 177 13.29 -13.24 -3.23
CA LEU A 177 14.07 -13.68 -4.38
C LEU A 177 13.89 -12.76 -5.59
N GLU A 178 12.65 -12.32 -5.87
CA GLU A 178 12.36 -11.37 -6.95
C GLU A 178 13.12 -10.05 -6.75
N ILE A 179 13.13 -9.49 -5.54
CA ILE A 179 13.86 -8.25 -5.24
C ILE A 179 15.35 -8.45 -5.49
N TYR A 180 15.93 -9.57 -5.05
CA TYR A 180 17.34 -9.86 -5.26
C TYR A 180 17.67 -10.03 -6.75
N GLU A 181 16.88 -10.77 -7.52
CA GLU A 181 17.11 -10.92 -8.96
C GLU A 181 16.99 -9.59 -9.73
N ILE A 182 16.11 -8.68 -9.32
CA ILE A 182 15.95 -7.37 -9.96
C ILE A 182 17.09 -6.41 -9.60
N THR A 183 17.51 -6.41 -8.34
CA THR A 183 18.36 -5.34 -7.79
C THR A 183 19.80 -5.76 -7.54
N GLY A 184 20.10 -7.06 -7.57
CA GLY A 184 21.38 -7.64 -7.17
C GLY A 184 21.65 -7.55 -5.66
N LYS A 185 20.70 -7.06 -4.86
CA LYS A 185 20.89 -6.77 -3.43
C LYS A 185 19.81 -7.43 -2.56
N PRO A 186 20.16 -7.92 -1.36
CA PRO A 186 19.20 -8.54 -0.45
C PRO A 186 18.06 -7.58 -0.05
N PRO A 187 16.81 -8.08 0.09
CA PRO A 187 15.71 -7.29 0.64
C PRO A 187 16.02 -6.62 1.99
N SER A 188 16.72 -7.32 2.89
CA SER A 188 17.12 -6.79 4.20
C SER A 188 17.96 -5.52 4.08
N GLU A 189 18.89 -5.45 3.12
CA GLU A 189 19.69 -4.27 2.83
C GLU A 189 18.80 -3.09 2.36
N HIS A 190 17.87 -3.36 1.43
CA HIS A 190 16.92 -2.33 0.97
C HIS A 190 16.07 -1.78 2.10
N TYR A 191 15.55 -2.64 2.98
CA TYR A 191 14.73 -2.21 4.11
C TYR A 191 15.52 -1.42 5.16
N LYS A 192 16.80 -1.75 5.40
CA LYS A 192 17.70 -0.97 6.28
C LYS A 192 18.00 0.41 5.71
N ASN A 193 18.26 0.48 4.41
CA ASN A 193 18.60 1.73 3.73
C ASN A 193 17.38 2.58 3.36
N GLN A 194 16.17 2.05 3.56
CA GLN A 194 14.94 2.76 3.30
C GLN A 194 14.80 3.94 4.28
N LYS A 195 15.06 5.15 3.79
CA LYS A 195 14.76 6.37 4.52
C LYS A 195 13.26 6.51 4.68
N THR A 196 12.80 6.64 5.93
CA THR A 196 11.42 7.04 6.22
C THR A 196 11.24 8.47 5.74
N ASN A 197 10.42 8.67 4.71
CA ASN A 197 10.06 9.98 4.20
C ASN A 197 8.54 10.12 4.26
N PRO A 198 7.97 10.35 5.47
CA PRO A 198 6.57 10.69 5.58
C PRO A 198 6.34 12.00 4.81
N PRO A 199 5.36 12.05 3.89
CA PRO A 199 5.13 13.23 3.06
C PRO A 199 4.54 14.42 3.82
N PHE A 200 4.13 14.22 5.07
CA PHE A 200 3.39 15.14 5.92
C PHE A 200 3.65 14.83 7.39
#